data_AF-A0AAN9UPY5-F1
#
_entry.id   AF-A0AAN9UPY5-F1
#
_cell.length_a   1.000
_cell.length_b   1.000
_cell.length_c   1.000
_cell.angle_alpha   90.00
_cell.angle_beta   90.00
_cell.angle_gamma   90.00
#
_symmetry.space_group_name_H-M   'P 1'
#
loop_
_entity.id
_entity.type
_entity.pdbx_description
1 polymer ?
#
loop_
_entity_poly.entity_id
_entity_poly.type
_entity_poly.pdbx_seq_one_letter_code
_entity_poly.pdbx_strand_id
1 'polypeptide(L)'
;MWKPLEFEGMEKQMRNNFSRIRTKREMLLAKKVDHLEGKLEAEGLAWNGVGSMVLLLHGSNEVGIGPISDSWLSPVAVDLTRGLLDEGRFEAFELCDESSILETVLSRLIFQLLEQNPAVVRKAADWYQIESAMSHQEDNKLKGLCEALLKIIDVQEHHVFIILNRPELSKEDSPYDYLEIMLNLAKGTEKLKVMLVERAELWDVESDRRRVSARGN
;
A
#
# COMPACT_ATOMS: atom_id res chain seq x y z
N MET A 1 -31.55 30.66 -41.96
CA MET A 1 -30.35 31.51 -41.86
C MET A 1 -30.41 32.18 -40.50
N TRP A 2 -29.61 31.72 -39.53
CA TRP A 2 -29.64 32.26 -38.15
C TRP A 2 -29.05 33.67 -38.15
N LYS A 3 -29.63 34.59 -37.37
CA LYS A 3 -29.14 35.98 -37.35
C LYS A 3 -27.84 36.04 -36.53
N PRO A 4 -26.78 36.73 -36.99
CA PRO A 4 -25.48 36.79 -36.30
C PRO A 4 -25.56 37.15 -34.80
N LEU A 5 -26.53 37.99 -34.42
CA LEU A 5 -26.78 38.39 -33.03
C LEU A 5 -27.29 37.24 -32.13
N GLU A 6 -28.01 36.27 -32.69
CA GLU A 6 -28.50 35.09 -31.94
C GLU A 6 -27.35 34.12 -31.64
N PHE A 7 -26.36 34.06 -32.54
CA PHE A 7 -25.17 33.24 -32.38
C PHE A 7 -24.25 33.77 -31.26
N GLU A 8 -23.99 35.08 -31.22
CA GLU A 8 -23.19 35.70 -30.15
C GLU A 8 -23.81 35.51 -28.76
N GLY A 9 -25.14 35.64 -28.66
CA GLY A 9 -25.88 35.37 -27.43
C GLY A 9 -25.72 33.93 -26.95
N MET A 10 -25.85 32.97 -27.88
CA MET A 10 -25.69 31.54 -27.60
C MET A 10 -24.24 31.20 -27.21
N GLU A 11 -23.24 31.75 -27.89
CA GLU A 11 -21.82 31.52 -27.60
C GLU A 11 -21.44 32.05 -26.21
N LYS A 12 -21.91 33.25 -25.85
CA LYS A 12 -21.72 33.83 -24.51
C LYS A 12 -22.39 32.97 -23.44
N GLN A 13 -23.60 32.48 -23.69
CA GLN A 13 -24.30 31.58 -22.78
C GLN A 13 -23.56 30.25 -22.61
N MET A 14 -23.06 29.66 -23.69
CA MET A 14 -22.27 28.42 -23.63
C MET A 14 -20.98 28.62 -22.83
N ARG A 15 -20.21 29.69 -23.10
CA ARG A 15 -19.00 30.01 -22.32
C ARG A 15 -19.31 30.13 -20.82
N ASN A 16 -20.36 30.86 -20.46
CA ASN A 16 -20.78 30.99 -19.06
C ASN A 16 -21.18 29.64 -18.44
N ASN A 17 -21.89 28.79 -19.19
CA ASN A 17 -22.27 27.45 -18.75
C ASN A 17 -21.03 26.57 -18.54
N PHE A 18 -20.08 26.58 -19.47
CA PHE A 18 -18.82 25.85 -19.34
C PHE A 18 -18.02 26.29 -18.11
N SER A 19 -17.87 27.60 -17.89
CA SER A 19 -17.19 28.11 -16.69
C SER A 19 -17.89 27.67 -15.41
N ARG A 20 -19.23 27.76 -15.33
CA ARG A 20 -19.99 27.29 -14.16
C ARG A 20 -19.84 25.79 -13.91
N ILE A 21 -19.90 24.98 -14.98
CA ILE A 21 -19.71 23.53 -14.89
C ILE A 21 -18.30 23.19 -14.40
N ARG A 22 -17.28 23.85 -14.96
CA ARG A 22 -15.87 23.67 -14.57
C ARG A 22 -15.65 24.00 -13.10
N THR A 23 -16.04 25.20 -12.65
CA THR A 23 -15.88 25.59 -11.25
C THR A 23 -16.63 24.67 -10.29
N LYS A 24 -17.85 24.22 -10.67
CA LYS A 24 -18.59 23.26 -9.85
C LYS A 24 -17.86 21.92 -9.74
N ARG A 25 -17.26 21.43 -10.83
CA ARG A 25 -16.45 20.20 -10.81
C ARG A 25 -15.19 20.35 -9.95
N GLU A 26 -14.45 21.45 -10.13
CA GLU A 26 -13.25 21.75 -9.33
C GLU A 26 -13.59 21.84 -7.83
N MET A 27 -14.69 22.51 -7.46
CA MET A 27 -15.14 22.58 -6.07
C MET A 27 -15.57 21.23 -5.51
N LEU A 28 -16.27 20.40 -6.29
CA LEU A 28 -16.66 19.05 -5.86
C LEU A 28 -15.45 18.14 -5.69
N LEU A 29 -14.46 18.27 -6.58
CA LEU A 29 -13.19 17.55 -6.48
C LEU A 29 -12.45 17.98 -5.21
N ALA A 30 -12.29 19.29 -4.97
CA ALA A 30 -11.66 19.82 -3.77
C ALA A 30 -12.34 19.33 -2.48
N LYS A 31 -13.68 19.37 -2.42
CA LYS A 31 -14.43 18.83 -1.26
C LYS A 31 -14.25 17.34 -1.08
N LYS A 32 -14.13 16.58 -2.18
CA LYS A 32 -13.90 15.14 -2.12
C LYS A 32 -12.48 14.84 -1.62
N VAL A 33 -11.48 15.61 -2.07
CA VAL A 33 -10.10 15.53 -1.58
C VAL A 33 -10.06 15.85 -0.09
N ASP A 34 -10.60 16.99 0.34
CA ASP A 34 -10.62 17.43 1.75
C ASP A 34 -11.31 16.41 2.66
N HIS A 35 -12.44 15.82 2.21
CA HIS A 35 -13.12 14.75 2.93
C HIS A 35 -12.31 13.44 2.99
N LEU A 36 -11.58 13.11 1.93
CA LEU A 36 -10.70 11.93 1.90
C LEU A 36 -9.47 12.15 2.77
N GLU A 37 -8.87 13.34 2.77
CA GLU A 37 -7.77 13.74 3.64
C GLU A 37 -8.19 13.63 5.11
N GLY A 38 -9.33 14.19 5.50
CA GLY A 38 -9.81 14.08 6.89
C GLY A 38 -10.10 12.64 7.34
N LYS A 39 -10.58 11.78 6.44
CA LYS A 39 -10.72 10.34 6.73
C LYS A 39 -9.36 9.64 6.84
N LEU A 40 -8.45 9.98 5.95
CA LEU A 40 -7.11 9.40 5.91
C LEU A 40 -6.30 9.79 7.14
N GLU A 41 -6.44 11.04 7.62
CA GLU A 41 -5.86 11.48 8.89
C GLU A 41 -6.41 10.67 10.06
N ALA A 42 -7.73 10.47 10.13
CA ALA A 42 -8.33 9.68 11.20
C ALA A 42 -7.89 8.21 11.18
N GLU A 43 -7.85 7.58 10.00
CA GLU A 43 -7.35 6.22 9.82
C GLU A 43 -5.84 6.13 10.06
N GLY A 44 -5.06 7.15 9.69
CA GLY A 44 -3.62 7.24 9.95
C GLY A 44 -3.32 7.38 11.44
N LEU A 45 -4.13 8.15 12.17
CA LEU A 45 -4.07 8.22 13.64
C LEU A 45 -4.43 6.87 14.28
N ALA A 46 -5.42 6.16 13.74
CA ALA A 46 -5.75 4.80 14.18
C ALA A 46 -4.63 3.79 13.85
N TRP A 47 -3.99 3.93 12.69
CA TRP A 47 -2.87 3.12 12.26
C TRP A 47 -1.64 3.32 13.16
N ASN A 48 -1.46 4.52 13.69
CA ASN A 48 -0.48 4.85 14.73
C ASN A 48 -0.84 4.36 16.13
N GLY A 49 -2.02 3.76 16.32
CA GLY A 49 -2.45 3.18 17.59
C GLY A 49 -1.61 1.96 18.02
N VAL A 50 -1.96 1.38 19.17
CA VAL A 50 -1.27 0.20 19.73
C VAL A 50 -1.62 -1.05 18.92
N GLY A 51 -0.63 -1.94 18.74
CA GLY A 51 -0.81 -3.28 18.17
C GLY A 51 -0.59 -3.36 16.67
N SER A 52 -0.63 -4.56 16.09
CA SER A 52 -0.41 -4.72 14.66
C SER A 52 -1.63 -4.38 13.82
N MET A 53 -1.41 -3.82 12.63
CA MET A 53 -2.48 -3.43 11.72
C MET A 53 -2.04 -3.52 10.26
N VAL A 54 -2.95 -4.02 9.42
CA VAL A 54 -2.81 -3.99 7.95
C VAL A 54 -3.81 -2.98 7.40
N LEU A 55 -3.31 -1.96 6.71
CA LEU A 55 -4.09 -0.94 6.03
C LEU A 55 -4.04 -1.21 4.52
N LEU A 56 -5.20 -1.24 3.87
CA LEU A 56 -5.31 -1.39 2.42
C LEU A 56 -5.78 -0.07 1.81
N LEU A 57 -4.90 0.59 1.07
CA LEU A 57 -5.20 1.77 0.28
C LEU A 57 -5.60 1.31 -1.12
N HIS A 58 -6.90 1.40 -1.40
CA HIS A 58 -7.50 0.89 -2.63
C HIS A 58 -8.24 2.00 -3.37
N GLY A 59 -7.87 2.26 -4.62
CA GLY A 59 -8.49 3.32 -5.40
C GLY A 59 -8.16 3.27 -6.89
N SER A 60 -8.95 3.98 -7.68
CA SER A 60 -8.79 4.06 -9.13
C SER A 60 -8.09 5.35 -9.57
N ASN A 61 -7.17 5.24 -10.52
CA ASN A 61 -6.66 6.37 -11.29
C ASN A 61 -7.80 7.03 -12.09
N GLU A 62 -7.69 8.34 -12.35
CA GLU A 62 -8.69 9.03 -13.18
C GLU A 62 -8.65 8.52 -14.63
N VAL A 63 -9.83 8.12 -15.13
CA VAL A 63 -10.00 7.71 -16.52
C VAL A 63 -9.86 8.91 -17.46
N GLY A 64 -8.92 8.85 -18.40
CA GLY A 64 -8.75 9.86 -19.45
C GLY A 64 -7.47 10.70 -19.36
N ILE A 65 -6.68 10.51 -18.31
CA ILE A 65 -5.25 10.86 -18.32
C ILE A 65 -4.52 9.69 -18.99
N GLY A 66 -3.44 9.94 -19.74
CA GLY A 66 -2.69 8.90 -20.46
C GLY A 66 -2.27 7.73 -19.53
N PRO A 67 -1.69 6.64 -20.07
CA PRO A 67 -1.36 5.46 -19.26
C PRO A 67 -0.33 5.81 -18.18
N ILE A 68 -0.80 6.21 -17.01
CA ILE A 68 0.01 6.38 -15.82
C ILE A 68 0.15 4.99 -15.23
N SER A 69 1.39 4.48 -15.23
CA SER A 69 1.75 3.19 -14.63
C SER A 69 1.63 3.19 -13.11
N ASP A 70 1.70 4.37 -12.50
CA ASP A 70 1.74 4.55 -11.05
C ASP A 70 0.33 4.76 -10.47
N SER A 71 0.11 4.29 -9.24
CA SER A 71 -1.12 4.59 -8.53
C SER A 71 -1.07 6.03 -8.02
N TRP A 72 -2.15 6.80 -8.18
CA TRP A 72 -2.25 8.12 -7.56
C TRP A 72 -2.21 8.05 -6.02
N LEU A 73 -2.43 6.87 -5.43
CA LEU A 73 -2.28 6.61 -4.00
C LEU A 73 -0.83 6.38 -3.58
N SER A 74 0.10 6.10 -4.51
CA SER A 74 1.51 5.89 -4.16
C SER A 74 2.14 7.11 -3.47
N PRO A 75 1.95 8.36 -3.96
CA PRO A 75 2.41 9.55 -3.23
C PRO A 75 1.73 9.73 -1.87
N VAL A 76 0.43 9.43 -1.77
CA VAL A 76 -0.33 9.53 -0.52
C VAL A 76 0.22 8.57 0.53
N ALA A 77 0.55 7.34 0.13
CA ALA A 77 1.19 6.35 1.00
C ALA A 77 2.55 6.84 1.50
N VAL A 78 3.37 7.41 0.61
CA VAL A 78 4.66 8.00 0.96
C VAL A 78 4.51 9.17 1.93
N ASP A 79 3.55 10.05 1.72
CA ASP A 79 3.35 11.21 2.60
C ASP A 79 2.82 10.77 3.99
N LEU A 80 1.94 9.77 4.04
CA LEU A 80 1.52 9.16 5.31
C LEU A 80 2.69 8.53 6.07
N THR A 81 3.63 7.90 5.36
CA THR A 81 4.76 7.21 5.99
C THR A 81 5.91 8.15 6.32
N ARG A 82 6.07 9.26 5.59
CA ARG A 82 7.03 10.34 5.92
C ARG A 82 6.81 10.93 7.30
N GLY A 83 5.56 11.13 7.72
CA GLY A 83 5.26 11.57 9.09
C GLY A 83 5.73 10.58 10.16
N LEU A 84 5.93 9.31 9.79
CA LEU A 84 6.42 8.25 10.67
C LEU A 84 7.95 8.15 10.67
N LEU A 85 8.59 8.54 9.56
CA LEU A 85 10.03 8.51 9.37
C LEU A 85 10.77 9.48 10.29
N ASP A 86 10.17 10.64 10.57
CA ASP A 86 10.75 11.67 11.42
C ASP A 86 10.95 11.21 12.88
N GLU A 87 10.37 10.06 13.27
CA GLU A 87 10.47 9.50 14.63
C GLU A 87 11.52 8.37 14.78
N GLY A 88 12.35 8.10 13.77
CA GLY A 88 13.39 7.06 13.84
C GLY A 88 12.82 5.63 13.89
N ARG A 89 11.63 5.44 13.31
CA ARG A 89 10.95 4.14 13.18
C ARG A 89 11.55 3.34 12.02
N PHE A 90 11.50 2.01 12.11
CA PHE A 90 12.01 1.13 11.06
C PHE A 90 10.98 0.98 9.95
N GLU A 91 11.41 1.14 8.71
CA GLU A 91 10.56 1.00 7.54
C GLU A 91 11.14 0.00 6.53
N ALA A 92 10.29 -0.73 5.83
CA ALA A 92 10.68 -1.45 4.64
C ALA A 92 9.67 -1.18 3.55
N PHE A 93 10.16 -0.85 2.36
CA PHE A 93 9.34 -0.44 1.24
C PHE A 93 9.64 -1.33 0.03
N GLU A 94 8.60 -1.87 -0.58
CA GLU A 94 8.72 -2.59 -1.84
C GLU A 94 7.79 -1.98 -2.89
N LEU A 95 8.35 -1.70 -4.06
CA LEU A 95 7.60 -1.33 -5.25
C LEU A 95 7.49 -2.55 -6.16
N CYS A 96 6.33 -3.20 -6.13
CA CYS A 96 6.04 -4.36 -6.94
C CYS A 96 5.90 -3.98 -8.43
N ASP A 97 6.33 -4.92 -9.26
CA ASP A 97 6.27 -4.91 -10.71
C ASP A 97 5.93 -6.31 -11.23
N GLU A 98 5.91 -6.48 -12.55
CA GLU A 98 5.58 -7.76 -13.21
C GLU A 98 6.52 -8.92 -12.87
N SER A 99 7.72 -8.63 -12.37
CA SER A 99 8.73 -9.62 -11.98
C SER A 99 8.73 -9.91 -10.47
N SER A 100 7.93 -9.16 -9.72
CA SER A 100 7.88 -9.26 -8.26
C SER A 100 7.14 -10.53 -7.88
N ILE A 101 7.81 -11.38 -7.10
CA ILE A 101 7.23 -12.58 -6.50
C ILE A 101 7.40 -12.49 -5.00
N LEU A 102 6.49 -13.09 -4.24
CA LEU A 102 6.41 -13.02 -2.80
C LEU A 102 7.72 -13.38 -2.12
N GLU A 103 8.39 -14.43 -2.57
CA GLU A 103 9.69 -14.83 -2.01
C GLU A 103 10.75 -13.73 -2.14
N THR A 104 10.80 -13.09 -3.30
CA THR A 104 11.78 -12.04 -3.58
C THR A 104 11.44 -10.79 -2.79
N VAL A 105 10.16 -10.44 -2.72
CA VAL A 105 9.65 -9.32 -1.91
C VAL A 105 9.99 -9.52 -0.44
N LEU A 106 9.62 -10.66 0.15
CA LEU A 106 9.92 -10.96 1.57
C LEU A 106 11.43 -10.94 1.85
N SER A 107 12.24 -11.50 0.95
CA SER A 107 13.70 -11.46 1.07
C SER A 107 14.22 -10.02 1.08
N ARG A 108 13.76 -9.16 0.17
CA ARG A 108 14.14 -7.74 0.12
C ARG A 108 13.74 -7.00 1.39
N LEU A 109 12.54 -7.23 1.90
CA LEU A 109 12.08 -6.62 3.15
C LEU A 109 12.98 -7.02 4.33
N ILE A 110 13.34 -8.30 4.43
CA ILE A 110 14.30 -8.79 5.43
C ILE A 110 15.63 -8.04 5.31
N PHE A 111 16.20 -7.96 4.11
CA PHE A 111 17.48 -7.26 3.90
C PHE A 111 17.40 -5.79 4.30
N GLN A 112 16.35 -5.07 3.90
CA GLN A 112 16.16 -3.65 4.26
C GLN A 112 16.12 -3.45 5.78
N LEU A 113 15.38 -4.28 6.51
CA LEU A 113 15.29 -4.17 7.98
C LEU A 113 16.62 -4.50 8.67
N LEU A 114 17.36 -5.45 8.14
CA LEU A 114 18.69 -5.81 8.66
C LEU A 114 19.74 -4.73 8.38
N GLU A 115 19.68 -4.07 7.22
CA GLU A 115 20.55 -2.94 6.91
C GLU A 115 20.29 -1.74 7.83
N GLN A 116 19.03 -1.48 8.18
CA GLN A 116 18.67 -0.40 9.09
C GLN A 116 19.02 -0.70 10.55
N ASN A 117 18.97 -1.98 10.96
CA ASN A 117 19.36 -2.38 12.31
C ASN A 117 20.25 -3.63 12.31
N PRO A 118 21.55 -3.50 11.98
CA PRO A 118 22.47 -4.65 11.99
C PRO A 118 22.61 -5.28 13.38
N ALA A 119 22.27 -4.53 14.44
CA ALA A 119 22.32 -5.01 15.81
C ALA A 119 21.29 -6.10 16.13
N VAL A 120 20.27 -6.29 15.29
CA VAL A 120 19.30 -7.39 15.40
C VAL A 120 19.96 -8.75 15.23
N VAL A 121 21.01 -8.82 14.43
CA VAL A 121 21.76 -10.06 14.14
C VAL A 121 23.11 -10.01 14.84
N ARG A 122 23.11 -9.81 16.16
CA ARG A 122 24.37 -9.73 16.95
C ARG A 122 24.98 -11.08 17.27
N LYS A 123 24.21 -12.17 17.28
CA LYS A 123 24.74 -13.51 17.53
C LYS A 123 24.80 -14.29 16.22
N ALA A 124 25.93 -14.93 15.94
CA ALA A 124 26.08 -15.82 14.79
C ALA A 124 25.00 -16.92 14.74
N ALA A 125 24.46 -17.32 15.90
CA ALA A 125 23.35 -18.25 16.00
C ALA A 125 22.02 -17.69 15.45
N ASP A 126 21.78 -16.39 15.59
CA ASP A 126 20.56 -15.74 15.09
C ASP A 126 20.62 -15.61 13.56
N TRP A 127 21.81 -15.26 13.03
CA TRP A 127 22.05 -15.30 11.58
C TRP A 127 21.88 -16.71 11.02
N TYR A 128 22.47 -17.72 11.67
CA TYR A 128 22.37 -19.11 11.23
C TYR A 128 20.92 -19.61 11.24
N GLN A 129 20.08 -19.15 12.18
CA GLN A 129 18.65 -19.48 12.16
C GLN A 129 17.90 -18.80 11.01
N ILE A 130 18.22 -17.54 10.70
CA ILE A 130 17.63 -16.81 9.56
C ILE A 130 18.09 -17.46 8.24
N GLU A 131 19.38 -17.73 8.10
CA GLU A 131 19.97 -18.41 6.93
C GLU A 131 19.46 -19.86 6.80
N SER A 132 19.32 -20.59 7.91
CA SER A 132 18.73 -21.93 7.91
C SER A 132 17.25 -21.90 7.49
N ALA A 133 16.48 -20.88 7.90
CA ALA A 133 15.08 -20.73 7.50
C ALA A 133 14.97 -20.37 6.01
N MET A 134 15.91 -19.57 5.49
CA MET A 134 15.98 -19.21 4.06
C MET A 134 16.47 -20.34 3.15
N SER A 135 17.16 -21.35 3.70
CA SER A 135 17.76 -22.47 2.94
C SER A 135 16.93 -23.76 2.93
N HIS A 136 15.70 -23.74 3.47
CA HIS A 136 14.79 -24.89 3.37
C HIS A 136 14.38 -25.18 1.91
N GLN A 137 14.07 -26.45 1.62
CA GLN A 137 13.63 -26.95 0.30
C GLN A 137 12.57 -26.05 -0.34
N GLU A 138 12.54 -26.00 -1.68
CA GLU A 138 11.63 -25.15 -2.50
C GLU A 138 10.19 -25.12 -1.95
N ASP A 139 9.68 -26.24 -1.45
CA ASP A 139 8.31 -26.37 -0.92
C ASP A 139 8.01 -25.58 0.38
N ASN A 140 9.01 -25.06 1.11
CA ASN A 140 8.81 -24.36 2.40
C ASN A 140 9.55 -23.01 2.52
N LYS A 141 10.14 -22.53 1.43
CA LYS A 141 10.98 -21.32 1.45
C LYS A 141 10.21 -20.07 1.89
N LEU A 142 8.99 -19.87 1.37
CA LEU A 142 8.13 -18.75 1.75
C LEU A 142 7.79 -18.74 3.25
N LYS A 143 7.50 -19.91 3.83
CA LYS A 143 7.25 -20.03 5.27
C LYS A 143 8.49 -19.65 6.09
N GLY A 144 9.67 -20.10 5.68
CA GLY A 144 10.93 -19.75 6.33
C GLY A 144 11.22 -18.24 6.28
N LEU A 145 10.92 -17.59 5.15
CA LEU A 145 11.01 -16.13 5.01
C LEU A 145 10.04 -15.40 5.95
N CYS A 146 8.78 -15.86 6.05
CA CYS A 146 7.81 -15.29 6.99
C CYS A 146 8.29 -15.40 8.45
N GLU A 147 8.79 -16.58 8.85
CA GLU A 147 9.33 -16.81 10.20
C GLU A 147 10.56 -15.93 10.49
N ALA A 148 11.46 -15.79 9.51
CA ALA A 148 12.62 -14.93 9.63
C ALA A 148 12.22 -13.45 9.79
N LEU A 149 11.29 -12.99 8.96
CA LEU A 149 10.79 -11.62 9.01
C LEU A 149 10.12 -11.32 10.36
N LEU A 150 9.27 -12.23 10.87
CA LEU A 150 8.66 -12.09 12.19
C LEU A 150 9.70 -11.97 13.30
N LYS A 151 10.71 -12.83 13.32
CA LYS A 151 11.79 -12.77 14.31
C LYS A 151 12.50 -11.42 14.28
N ILE A 152 12.79 -10.90 13.08
CA ILE A 152 13.43 -9.59 12.91
C ILE A 152 12.55 -8.46 13.42
N ILE A 153 11.24 -8.53 13.18
CA ILE A 153 10.28 -7.53 13.67
C ILE A 153 10.17 -7.57 15.20
N ASP A 154 10.08 -8.76 15.80
CA ASP A 154 9.85 -8.92 17.23
C ASP A 154 10.99 -8.40 18.11
N VAL A 155 12.22 -8.38 17.59
CA VAL A 155 13.38 -7.86 18.32
C VAL A 155 13.53 -6.34 18.23
N GLN A 156 12.77 -5.66 17.37
CA GLN A 156 12.83 -4.21 17.28
C GLN A 156 12.23 -3.56 18.54
N GLU A 157 12.78 -2.43 18.97
CA GLU A 157 12.25 -1.68 20.11
C GLU A 157 10.94 -0.96 19.77
N HIS A 158 10.81 -0.52 18.52
CA HIS A 158 9.66 0.21 18.01
C HIS A 158 8.88 -0.59 16.97
N HIS A 159 7.71 -0.08 16.56
CA HIS A 159 6.94 -0.67 15.48
C HIS A 159 7.74 -0.66 14.17
N VAL A 160 7.57 -1.71 13.37
CA VAL A 160 8.09 -1.85 12.01
C VAL A 160 6.98 -1.56 11.02
N PHE A 161 7.28 -0.70 10.06
CA PHE A 161 6.37 -0.29 9.00
C PHE A 161 6.76 -0.99 7.70
N ILE A 162 5.86 -1.77 7.11
CA ILE A 162 6.05 -2.39 5.80
C ILE A 162 5.08 -1.76 4.82
N ILE A 163 5.58 -1.26 3.70
CA ILE A 163 4.78 -0.67 2.64
C ILE A 163 4.97 -1.49 1.38
N LEU A 164 3.89 -2.10 0.89
CA LEU A 164 3.86 -2.82 -0.37
C LEU A 164 3.08 -2.00 -1.39
N ASN A 165 3.76 -1.60 -2.46
CA ASN A 165 3.19 -0.72 -3.47
C ASN A 165 3.01 -1.47 -4.79
N ARG A 166 1.77 -1.54 -5.25
CA ARG A 166 1.32 -2.24 -6.45
C ARG A 166 1.46 -3.78 -6.51
N PRO A 167 1.14 -4.55 -5.45
CA PRO A 167 1.19 -6.02 -5.52
C PRO A 167 0.40 -6.61 -6.70
N GLU A 168 -0.65 -5.92 -7.20
CA GLU A 168 -1.44 -6.32 -8.38
C GLU A 168 -0.73 -6.33 -9.71
N LEU A 169 0.53 -5.87 -9.75
CA LEU A 169 1.36 -6.02 -10.93
C LEU A 169 2.07 -7.37 -10.99
N SER A 170 2.16 -8.13 -9.90
CA SER A 170 2.80 -9.45 -9.90
C SER A 170 2.09 -10.41 -10.85
N LYS A 171 2.87 -11.14 -11.67
CA LYS A 171 2.34 -12.15 -12.60
C LYS A 171 2.21 -13.53 -11.98
N GLU A 172 3.02 -13.85 -10.97
CA GLU A 172 3.07 -15.19 -10.38
C GLU A 172 2.18 -15.29 -9.15
N ASP A 173 2.16 -14.25 -8.31
CA ASP A 173 1.40 -14.22 -7.06
C ASP A 173 0.24 -13.24 -7.18
N SER A 174 -0.92 -13.61 -6.64
CA SER A 174 -2.07 -12.70 -6.63
C SER A 174 -1.94 -11.66 -5.51
N PRO A 175 -2.54 -10.45 -5.64
CA PRO A 175 -2.63 -9.48 -4.54
C PRO A 175 -3.16 -10.06 -3.24
N TYR A 176 -4.06 -11.03 -3.36
CA TYR A 176 -4.62 -11.74 -2.23
C TYR A 176 -3.54 -12.52 -1.45
N ASP A 177 -2.57 -13.13 -2.12
CA ASP A 177 -1.50 -13.89 -1.48
C ASP A 177 -0.60 -12.96 -0.65
N TYR A 178 -0.29 -11.76 -1.19
CA TYR A 178 0.38 -10.69 -0.43
C TYR A 178 -0.43 -10.27 0.79
N LEU A 179 -1.73 -10.00 0.62
CA LEU A 179 -2.60 -9.61 1.73
C LEU A 179 -2.69 -10.71 2.80
N GLU A 180 -2.86 -11.98 2.42
CA GLU A 180 -2.97 -13.11 3.33
C GLU A 180 -1.68 -13.29 4.15
N ILE A 181 -0.52 -13.21 3.50
CA ILE A 181 0.77 -13.29 4.20
C ILE A 181 0.94 -12.12 5.16
N MET A 182 0.68 -10.89 4.72
CA MET A 182 0.84 -9.71 5.58
C MET A 182 -0.12 -9.72 6.78
N LEU A 183 -1.35 -10.21 6.59
CA LEU A 183 -2.30 -10.43 7.69
C LEU A 183 -1.78 -11.51 8.66
N ASN A 184 -1.22 -12.60 8.16
CA ASN A 184 -0.67 -13.66 9.01
C ASN A 184 0.56 -13.19 9.80
N LEU A 185 1.44 -12.39 9.17
CA LEU A 185 2.55 -11.74 9.85
C LEU A 185 2.04 -10.77 10.93
N ALA A 186 1.06 -9.92 10.60
CA ALA A 186 0.49 -8.96 11.55
C ALA A 186 -0.24 -9.64 12.73
N LYS A 187 -0.78 -10.87 12.55
CA LYS A 187 -1.31 -11.67 13.66
C LYS A 187 -0.22 -12.28 14.54
N GLY A 188 0.98 -12.48 13.99
CA GLY A 188 2.10 -13.11 14.68
C GLY A 188 2.87 -12.20 15.63
N THR A 189 2.64 -10.88 15.57
CA THR A 189 3.34 -9.87 16.39
C THR A 189 2.41 -8.70 16.69
N GLU A 190 2.73 -7.86 17.67
CA GLU A 190 2.04 -6.58 17.91
C GLU A 190 2.81 -5.37 17.35
N LYS A 191 4.01 -5.61 16.79
CA LYS A 191 4.93 -4.56 16.34
C LYS A 191 4.83 -4.25 14.85
N LEU A 192 3.98 -4.93 14.09
CA LEU A 192 3.96 -4.81 12.63
C LEU A 192 2.81 -3.92 12.15
N LYS A 193 3.16 -2.89 11.39
CA LYS A 193 2.23 -2.04 10.67
C LYS A 193 2.45 -2.23 9.17
N VAL A 194 1.45 -2.74 8.47
CA VAL A 194 1.56 -2.94 7.01
C VAL A 194 0.62 -2.00 6.29
N MET A 195 1.08 -1.43 5.17
CA MET A 195 0.27 -0.69 4.22
C MET A 195 0.40 -1.34 2.83
N LEU A 196 -0.72 -1.74 2.24
CA LEU A 196 -0.79 -2.22 0.86
C LEU A 196 -1.42 -1.11 0.00
N VAL A 197 -0.77 -0.75 -1.09
CA VAL A 197 -1.24 0.30 -2.02
C VAL A 197 -1.59 -0.35 -3.34
N GLU A 198 -2.85 -0.26 -3.73
CA GLU A 198 -3.46 -1.10 -4.74
C GLU A 198 -4.35 -0.30 -5.69
N ARG A 199 -4.37 -0.70 -6.96
CA ARG A 199 -5.22 -0.11 -7.98
C ARG A 199 -6.51 -0.89 -8.15
N ALA A 200 -7.63 -0.20 -7.92
CA ALA A 200 -8.95 -0.81 -7.96
C ALA A 200 -9.39 -1.28 -9.35
N GLU A 201 -8.74 -0.83 -10.41
CA GLU A 201 -9.00 -1.30 -11.78
C GLU A 201 -8.42 -2.67 -12.06
N LEU A 202 -7.44 -3.12 -11.28
CA LEU A 202 -6.69 -4.35 -11.53
C LEU A 202 -6.97 -5.45 -10.52
N TRP A 203 -7.53 -5.09 -9.36
CA TRP A 203 -7.92 -6.05 -8.34
C TRP A 203 -9.29 -5.72 -7.78
N ASP A 204 -10.21 -6.70 -7.79
CA ASP A 204 -11.50 -6.60 -7.13
C ASP A 204 -11.44 -7.22 -5.72
N VAL A 205 -11.08 -6.39 -4.76
CA VAL A 205 -10.94 -6.77 -3.35
C VAL A 205 -12.22 -7.37 -2.78
N GLU A 206 -13.40 -6.88 -3.19
CA GLU A 206 -14.68 -7.34 -2.63
C GLU A 206 -15.03 -8.77 -3.08
N SER A 207 -14.64 -9.14 -4.31
CA SER A 207 -14.75 -10.52 -4.77
C SER A 207 -13.89 -11.49 -3.93
N ASP A 208 -12.70 -11.05 -3.51
CA ASP A 208 -11.79 -11.87 -2.69
C ASP A 208 -12.04 -11.77 -1.18
N ARG A 209 -12.71 -10.73 -0.69
CA ARG A 209 -13.06 -10.54 0.73
C ARG A 209 -13.85 -11.71 1.31
N ARG A 210 -14.66 -12.38 0.48
CA ARG A 210 -15.39 -13.60 0.84
C ARG A 210 -14.45 -14.76 1.18
N ARG A 211 -13.24 -14.80 0.59
CA ARG A 211 -12.21 -15.81 0.87
C ARG A 211 -11.52 -15.55 2.22
N VAL A 212 -11.23 -14.28 2.53
CA VAL A 212 -10.64 -13.89 3.83
C VAL A 212 -11.60 -14.24 4.98
N SER A 213 -12.88 -13.92 4.83
CA SER A 213 -13.88 -14.09 5.90
C SER A 213 -14.25 -15.55 6.14
N ALA A 214 -14.15 -16.41 5.13
CA ALA A 214 -14.50 -17.84 5.25
C ALA A 214 -13.46 -18.68 6.00
N ARG A 215 -12.21 -18.21 6.14
CA ARG A 215 -11.11 -18.91 6.83
C ARG A 215 -10.90 -18.45 8.28
N GLY A 216 -11.69 -17.47 8.74
CA GLY A 216 -11.56 -16.87 10.08
C GLY A 216 -12.42 -17.49 11.19
N ASN A 217 -13.05 -18.65 10.94
CA ASN A 217 -13.83 -19.40 11.93
C ASN A 217 -13.14 -20.72 12.29
#